data_AF-A0A6M0CMC4-F1
#
_entry.id   AF-A0A6M0CMC4-F1
#
_cell.length_a   1.000
_cell.length_b   1.000
_cell.length_c   1.000
_cell.angle_alpha   90.00
_cell.angle_beta   90.00
_cell.angle_gamma   90.00
#
_symmetry.space_group_name_H-M   'P 1'
#
loop_
_entity.id
_entity.type
_entity.pdbx_description
1 polymer ?
#
loop_
_entity_poly.entity_id
_entity_poly.type
_entity_poly.pdbx_seq_one_letter_code
_entity_poly.pdbx_strand_id
1 'polypeptide(L)'
;MQHYNLRRYDGALLDRLTKIELIYRTVDEKDKRVKRATLTKKGIKTIEKVIGIRFNEAHDAIYCLSEREKAQLGQLLKKMMFALK
;
A
#
# COMPACT_ATOMS: atom_id res chain seq x y z
N MET A 1 6.34 13.66 -5.99
CA MET A 1 5.26 12.69 -6.27
C MET A 1 5.86 11.28 -6.25
N GLN A 2 5.32 10.36 -5.45
CA GLN A 2 5.86 9.00 -5.35
C GLN A 2 5.31 8.15 -6.50
N HIS A 3 6.19 7.55 -7.30
CA HIS A 3 5.81 6.66 -8.40
C HIS A 3 6.06 5.20 -8.01
N TYR A 4 5.04 4.35 -8.07
CA TYR A 4 5.16 2.92 -7.78
C TYR A 4 5.26 2.11 -9.09
N ASN A 5 6.22 1.16 -9.14
CA ASN A 5 6.51 0.31 -10.29
C ASN A 5 5.54 -0.90 -10.33
N LEU A 6 4.75 -1.06 -11.39
CA LEU A 6 3.57 -1.95 -11.41
C LEU A 6 3.78 -3.34 -12.04
N ARG A 7 5.00 -3.88 -12.07
CA ARG A 7 5.29 -5.16 -12.76
C ARG A 7 4.58 -6.42 -12.20
N ARG A 8 3.72 -6.34 -11.17
CA ARG A 8 3.11 -7.50 -10.49
C ARG A 8 1.64 -7.38 -10.05
N TYR A 9 0.87 -6.37 -10.49
CA TYR A 9 -0.55 -6.26 -10.08
C TYR A 9 -1.50 -6.73 -11.17
N ASP A 10 -2.44 -7.60 -10.81
CA ASP A 10 -3.53 -8.07 -11.66
C ASP A 10 -4.31 -6.87 -12.24
N GLY A 11 -4.36 -6.77 -13.57
CA GLY A 11 -4.93 -5.62 -14.28
C GLY A 11 -6.34 -5.23 -13.81
N ALA A 12 -7.13 -6.21 -13.38
CA ALA A 12 -8.51 -6.03 -12.92
C ALA A 12 -8.66 -5.11 -11.70
N LEU A 13 -7.76 -5.20 -10.70
CA LEU A 13 -7.81 -4.33 -9.53
C LEU A 13 -7.52 -2.88 -9.94
N LEU A 14 -6.43 -2.71 -10.67
CA LEU A 14 -6.03 -1.39 -11.13
C LEU A 14 -7.12 -0.81 -12.05
N ASP A 15 -7.81 -1.62 -12.85
CA ASP A 15 -8.84 -1.15 -13.79
C ASP A 15 -10.05 -0.63 -13.00
N ARG A 16 -10.43 -1.38 -11.94
CA ARG A 16 -11.45 -0.94 -10.99
C ARG A 16 -11.05 0.38 -10.34
N LEU A 17 -9.82 0.50 -9.82
CA LEU A 17 -9.33 1.72 -9.16
C LEU A 17 -9.29 2.94 -10.11
N THR A 18 -8.98 2.73 -11.38
CA THR A 18 -9.07 3.77 -12.41
C THR A 18 -10.53 4.14 -12.70
N LYS A 19 -11.44 3.16 -12.81
CA LYS A 19 -12.87 3.40 -13.06
C LYS A 19 -13.53 4.23 -11.95
N ILE A 20 -13.11 4.07 -10.70
CA ILE A 20 -13.60 4.87 -9.57
C ILE A 20 -12.75 6.13 -9.29
N GLU A 21 -11.81 6.44 -10.18
CA GLU A 21 -10.99 7.64 -10.19
C GLU A 21 -10.08 7.81 -8.97
N LEU A 22 -9.67 6.72 -8.32
CA LEU A 22 -8.71 6.79 -7.22
C LEU A 22 -7.27 6.85 -7.73
N ILE A 23 -7.02 6.29 -8.93
CA ILE A 23 -5.72 6.36 -9.61
C ILE A 23 -5.88 6.77 -11.07
N TYR A 24 -4.83 7.34 -11.64
CA TYR A 24 -4.65 7.44 -13.08
C TYR A 24 -3.39 6.68 -13.50
N ARG A 25 -3.34 6.26 -14.76
CA ARG A 25 -2.20 5.53 -15.32
C ARG A 25 -1.44 6.38 -16.32
N THR A 26 -0.12 6.32 -16.27
CA THR A 26 0.76 6.92 -17.27
C THR A 26 1.73 5.87 -17.78
N VAL A 27 2.07 5.96 -19.07
CA VAL A 27 3.20 5.22 -19.63
C VAL A 27 4.48 5.97 -19.30
N ASP A 28 5.54 5.22 -19.02
CA ASP A 28 6.86 5.80 -18.84
C ASP A 28 7.40 6.30 -20.18
N GLU A 29 7.99 7.51 -20.18
CA GLU A 29 8.52 8.15 -21.40
C GLU A 29 9.75 7.42 -21.95
N LYS A 30 10.52 6.73 -21.09
CA LYS A 30 11.73 6.01 -21.47
C LYS A 30 11.46 4.55 -21.84
N ASP A 31 10.41 3.97 -21.28
CA ASP A 31 9.95 2.60 -21.62
C ASP A 31 8.42 2.50 -21.62
N LYS A 32 7.82 2.50 -22.82
CA LYS A 32 6.36 2.40 -22.99
C LYS A 32 5.77 1.09 -22.44
N ARG A 33 6.58 0.08 -22.13
CA ARG A 33 6.13 -1.17 -21.48
C ARG A 33 5.91 -0.97 -19.98
N VAL A 34 6.50 0.06 -19.38
CA VAL A 34 6.29 0.42 -17.99
C VAL A 34 5.04 1.26 -17.85
N LYS A 35 4.05 0.72 -17.16
CA LYS A 35 2.86 1.46 -16.72
C LYS A 35 3.07 1.89 -15.28
N ARG A 36 2.84 3.17 -15.00
CA ARG A 36 2.83 3.75 -13.64
C ARG A 36 1.40 4.04 -13.25
N ALA A 37 1.04 3.81 -11.98
CA ALA A 37 -0.19 4.32 -11.40
C ALA A 37 0.16 5.42 -10.41
N THR A 38 -0.65 6.47 -10.43
CA THR A 38 -0.51 7.61 -9.53
C THR A 38 -1.88 7.89 -8.91
N LEU A 39 -1.89 8.23 -7.62
CA LEU A 39 -3.11 8.61 -6.92
C LEU A 39 -3.66 9.92 -7.51
N THR A 40 -4.98 9.99 -7.68
CA THR A 40 -5.66 11.26 -7.93
C THR A 40 -5.81 12.03 -6.61
N LYS A 41 -6.26 13.29 -6.67
CA LYS A 41 -6.66 14.04 -5.47
C LYS A 41 -7.76 13.32 -4.67
N LYS A 42 -8.69 12.66 -5.36
CA LYS A 42 -9.73 11.82 -4.75
C LYS A 42 -9.12 10.60 -4.07
N GLY A 43 -8.17 9.93 -4.74
CA GLY A 43 -7.37 8.84 -4.18
C GLY A 43 -6.69 9.19 -2.87
N ILE A 44 -5.99 10.33 -2.83
CA ILE A 44 -5.32 10.83 -1.62
C ILE A 44 -6.33 11.04 -0.50
N LYS A 45 -7.42 11.79 -0.75
CA LYS A 45 -8.47 12.04 0.25
C LYS A 45 -9.11 10.76 0.77
N THR A 46 -9.30 9.76 -0.09
CA THR A 46 -9.84 8.46 0.32
C THR A 46 -8.87 7.74 1.24
N ILE A 47 -7.58 7.74 0.93
CA ILE A 47 -6.55 7.15 1.79
C ILE A 47 -6.51 7.85 3.15
N GLU A 48 -6.52 9.19 3.17
CA GLU A 48 -6.53 9.98 4.41
C GLU A 48 -7.72 9.63 5.32
N LYS A 49 -8.90 9.34 4.74
CA LYS A 49 -10.08 8.93 5.52
C LYS A 49 -9.94 7.55 6.15
N VAL A 50 -9.29 6.60 5.46
CA VAL A 50 -9.22 5.20 5.92
C VAL A 50 -7.95 4.91 6.73
N ILE A 51 -6.93 5.76 6.63
CA ILE A 51 -5.63 5.51 7.27
C ILE A 51 -5.76 5.44 8.80
N GLY A 52 -6.56 6.32 9.40
CA GLY A 52 -6.81 6.32 10.85
C GLY A 52 -7.49 5.03 11.32
N ILE A 53 -8.48 4.54 10.56
CA ILE A 53 -9.17 3.27 10.87
C ILE A 53 -8.17 2.11 10.83
N ARG A 54 -7.32 2.05 9.80
CA ARG A 54 -6.30 0.98 9.67
C ARG A 54 -5.28 1.02 10.80
N PHE A 55 -4.85 2.21 11.23
CA PHE A 55 -3.93 2.34 12.36
C PHE A 55 -4.57 1.93 13.67
N ASN A 56 -5.84 2.30 13.91
CA ASN A 56 -6.56 1.90 15.10
C ASN A 56 -6.76 0.39 15.16
N GLU A 57 -7.19 -0.24 14.07
CA GLU A 57 -7.32 -1.71 14.03
C GLU A 57 -5.97 -2.42 14.24
N ALA A 58 -4.89 -1.89 13.67
CA ALA A 58 -3.56 -2.45 13.89
C ALA A 58 -3.10 -2.28 15.34
N HIS A 59 -3.40 -1.13 15.96
CA HIS A 59 -3.17 -0.89 17.38
C HIS A 59 -3.97 -1.87 18.25
N ASP A 60 -5.26 -2.03 17.98
CA ASP A 60 -6.16 -2.92 18.71
C ASP A 60 -5.77 -4.38 18.55
N ALA A 61 -5.20 -4.79 17.42
CA ALA A 61 -4.71 -6.15 17.23
C ALA A 61 -3.52 -6.49 18.17
N ILE A 62 -2.80 -5.49 18.67
CA ILE A 62 -1.59 -5.68 19.49
C ILE A 62 -1.65 -4.93 20.83
N TYR A 63 -2.81 -4.39 21.21
CA TYR A 63 -2.93 -3.51 22.39
C TYR A 63 -2.55 -4.22 23.68
N CYS A 64 -2.74 -5.54 23.72
CA CYS A 64 -2.46 -6.40 24.87
C CYS A 64 -0.95 -6.62 25.11
N LEU A 65 -0.09 -6.24 24.17
CA LEU A 65 1.36 -6.42 24.27
C LEU A 65 2.02 -5.22 24.95
N SER A 66 3.01 -5.48 25.78
CA SER A 66 3.94 -4.45 26.26
C SER A 66 4.81 -3.90 25.13
N GLU A 67 5.42 -2.73 25.32
CA GLU A 67 6.33 -2.14 24.32
C GLU A 67 7.51 -3.07 23.98
N ARG A 68 7.99 -3.85 24.96
CA ARG A 68 9.03 -4.85 24.74
C ARG A 68 8.54 -5.98 23.84
N GLU A 69 7.34 -6.50 24.09
CA GLU A 69 6.75 -7.58 23.28
C GLU A 69 6.42 -7.09 21.86
N LYS A 70 5.91 -5.87 21.70
CA LYS A 70 5.71 -5.23 20.39
C LYS A 70 7.02 -5.15 19.59
N ALA A 71 8.12 -4.75 20.24
CA ALA A 71 9.43 -4.69 19.60
C ALA A 71 9.92 -6.08 19.16
N GLN A 72 9.75 -7.10 20.02
CA GLN A 72 10.10 -8.49 19.69
C GLN A 72 9.26 -9.04 18.53
N LEU A 73 7.94 -8.83 18.57
CA LEU A 73 7.04 -9.21 17.49
C LEU A 73 7.44 -8.54 16.17
N GLY A 74 7.77 -7.24 16.20
CA GLY A 74 8.25 -6.51 15.03
C GLY A 74 9.52 -7.11 14.41
N GLN A 75 10.45 -7.61 15.23
CA GLN A 75 11.64 -8.31 14.73
C GLN A 75 11.30 -9.65 14.07
N LEU A 76 10.41 -10.43 14.70
CA LEU A 76 9.97 -11.72 14.16
C LEU A 76 9.22 -11.58 12.84
N LEU A 77 8.30 -10.60 12.75
CA LEU A 77 7.58 -10.30 11.51
C LEU A 77 8.53 -9.90 10.38
N LYS A 78 9.54 -9.05 10.67
CA LYS A 78 10.58 -8.71 9.68
C LYS A 78 11.33 -9.96 9.20
N LYS A 79 11.72 -10.85 10.12
CA LYS A 79 12.39 -12.12 9.77
C LYS A 79 11.52 -12.98 8.86
N MET A 80 10.23 -13.12 9.15
CA MET A 80 9.28 -13.83 8.29
C MET A 80 9.14 -13.18 6.91
N MET A 81 9.04 -11.85 6.83
CA MET A 81 8.95 -11.12 5.56
C MET A 81 10.16 -11.35 4.65
N PHE A 82 11.36 -11.51 5.21
CA PHE A 82 12.56 -11.83 4.42
C PHE A 82 12.59 -13.30 3.98
N ALA A 83 12.03 -14.21 4.77
CA ALA A 83 11.99 -15.64 4.43
C ALA A 83 10.92 -15.98 3.38
N LEU A 84 9.87 -15.16 3.24
CA LEU A 84 8.78 -15.34 2.28
C LEU A 84 9.05 -14.70 0.90
N LYS A 85 10.26 -14.16 0.68
CA LYS A 85 10.65 -13.50 -0.59
C LYS A 85 11.35 -14.44 -1.55
#